data_AF-A0A935VY93-F1
#
_entry.id   AF-A0A935VY93-F1
#
_cell.length_a   1.000
_cell.length_b   1.000
_cell.length_c   1.000
_cell.angle_alpha   90.00
_cell.angle_beta   90.00
_cell.angle_gamma   90.00
#
_symmetry.space_group_name_H-M   'P 1'
#
loop_
_entity.id
_entity.type
_entity.pdbx_description
1 polymer ?
#
loop_
_entity_poly.entity_id
_entity_poly.type
_entity_poly.pdbx_seq_one_letter_code
_entity_poly.pdbx_strand_id
1 'polypeptide(L)'
;MDRSAFESETVFPAEPVEPRVFVEDVIPSLFVDLELSPEERAAELRVGIVLRGEGGGEWTLHFVEGELGIRSVRAPECDLTIVQRVEDWRSALWEGRPAFVADALELLLQPGAVGIRPGLRPGMAGLASMPDPQTVAELRALRGLLEIRVASEAVGDGDGEGDWCLAVQLGPGALATTPDATIALGAEQAEAIHRGAIHPIEALITGQLRLEGDLGLILQLQALAMRAMIPR
;
A
#
# COMPACT_ATOMS: atom_id res chain seq x y z
N MET A 1 25.73 -22.34 29.48
CA MET A 1 24.42 -21.68 29.32
C MET A 1 24.43 -21.16 27.90
N ASP A 2 23.91 -22.00 27.02
CA ASP A 2 24.13 -21.96 25.57
C ASP A 2 23.25 -20.88 24.95
N ARG A 3 23.85 -19.87 24.32
CA ARG A 3 23.16 -18.77 23.61
C ARG A 3 23.02 -19.09 22.13
N SER A 4 22.69 -20.35 21.82
CA SER A 4 22.58 -20.91 20.48
C SER A 4 21.18 -21.51 20.27
N ALA A 5 20.16 -20.66 20.14
CA ALA A 5 18.82 -21.08 19.69
C ALA A 5 17.90 -19.91 19.27
N PHE A 6 18.44 -18.81 18.74
CA PHE A 6 17.62 -17.83 18.03
C PHE A 6 18.33 -17.44 16.74
N GLU A 7 18.29 -18.38 15.79
CA GLU A 7 18.33 -18.02 14.37
C GLU A 7 17.03 -17.25 14.10
N SER A 8 17.04 -15.94 14.32
CA SER A 8 15.92 -15.08 13.92
C SER A 8 16.04 -14.77 12.43
N GLU A 9 15.96 -15.80 11.58
CA GLU A 9 15.49 -15.62 10.20
C GLU A 9 13.99 -15.31 10.29
N THR A 10 13.64 -14.06 10.54
CA THR A 10 12.23 -13.68 10.61
C THR A 10 11.73 -13.46 9.18
N VAL A 11 11.28 -14.55 8.59
CA VAL A 11 10.74 -14.67 7.24
C VAL A 11 9.25 -14.31 7.26
N PHE A 12 8.75 -13.71 6.19
CA PHE A 12 7.32 -13.51 5.98
C PHE A 12 6.54 -14.82 6.21
N PRO A 13 5.43 -14.81 6.97
CA PRO A 13 4.73 -16.04 7.34
C PRO A 13 4.13 -16.73 6.10
N ALA A 14 4.36 -18.03 5.98
CA ALA A 14 3.84 -18.84 4.87
C ALA A 14 2.31 -19.01 4.87
N GLU A 15 1.67 -18.83 6.03
CA GLU A 15 0.22 -18.94 6.21
C GLU A 15 -0.36 -17.64 6.80
N PRO A 16 -1.66 -17.34 6.56
CA PRO A 16 -2.32 -16.19 7.13
C PRO A 16 -2.22 -16.13 8.66
N VAL A 17 -1.77 -14.99 9.17
CA VAL A 17 -1.73 -14.69 10.60
C VAL A 17 -2.82 -13.69 10.99
N GLU A 18 -3.03 -13.50 12.29
CA GLU A 18 -3.91 -12.44 12.80
C GLU A 18 -3.34 -11.05 12.44
N PRO A 19 -4.19 -10.07 12.06
CA PRO A 19 -3.77 -8.71 11.74
C PRO A 19 -2.84 -8.09 12.79
N ARG A 20 -3.14 -8.30 14.07
CA ARG A 20 -2.31 -7.80 15.16
C ARG A 20 -0.90 -8.39 15.14
N VAL A 21 -0.77 -9.70 14.97
CA VAL A 21 0.53 -10.38 14.92
C VAL A 21 1.31 -9.91 13.70
N PHE A 22 0.64 -9.75 12.56
CA PHE A 22 1.28 -9.21 11.38
C PHE A 22 1.85 -7.81 11.62
N VAL A 23 1.01 -6.89 12.12
CA VAL A 23 1.42 -5.50 12.29
C VAL A 23 2.43 -5.33 13.41
N GLU A 24 2.26 -6.00 14.55
CA GLU A 24 3.09 -5.79 15.75
C GLU A 24 4.38 -6.63 15.76
N ASP A 25 4.42 -7.77 15.05
CA ASP A 25 5.56 -8.68 15.08
C ASP A 25 6.23 -8.82 13.70
N VAL A 26 5.45 -9.09 12.65
CA VAL A 26 5.99 -9.36 11.30
C VAL A 26 6.53 -8.08 10.65
N ILE A 27 5.76 -6.98 10.68
CA ILE A 27 6.23 -5.72 10.06
C ILE A 27 7.55 -5.29 10.69
N PRO A 28 7.70 -5.13 12.02
CA PRO A 28 8.99 -4.77 12.62
C PRO A 28 10.14 -5.67 12.21
N SER A 29 9.91 -6.98 12.10
CA SER A 29 10.97 -7.91 11.73
C SER A 29 11.47 -7.71 10.30
N LEU A 30 10.65 -7.20 9.39
CA LEU A 30 11.05 -6.85 8.02
C LEU A 30 12.00 -5.63 7.97
N PHE A 31 12.06 -4.81 9.04
CA PHE A 31 12.88 -3.60 9.10
C PHE A 31 14.17 -3.75 9.94
N VAL A 32 14.40 -4.89 10.59
CA VAL A 32 15.54 -5.09 11.52
C VAL A 32 16.90 -4.91 10.82
N ASP A 33 17.02 -5.39 9.58
CA ASP A 33 18.27 -5.37 8.82
C ASP A 33 18.30 -4.29 7.70
N LEU A 34 17.34 -3.37 7.70
CA LEU A 34 17.22 -2.35 6.67
C LEU A 34 18.16 -1.16 6.95
N GLU A 35 19.27 -1.06 6.20
CA GLU A 35 20.14 0.12 6.23
C GLU A 35 19.55 1.26 5.39
N LEU A 36 18.96 2.25 6.06
CA LEU A 36 18.45 3.46 5.40
C LEU A 36 19.56 4.48 5.12
N SER A 37 19.48 5.15 3.97
CA SER A 37 20.32 6.28 3.63
C SER A 37 20.02 7.50 4.53
N PRO A 38 20.92 8.50 4.62
CA PRO A 38 20.65 9.72 5.37
C PRO A 38 19.39 10.47 4.92
N GLU A 39 19.06 10.42 3.63
CA GLU A 39 17.88 11.07 3.07
C GLU A 39 16.59 10.36 3.48
N GLU A 40 16.60 9.02 3.47
CA GLU A 40 15.46 8.20 3.91
C GLU A 40 15.22 8.32 5.42
N ARG A 41 16.29 8.42 6.23
CA ARG A 41 16.17 8.69 7.67
C ARG A 41 15.60 10.06 7.99
N ALA A 42 15.81 11.04 7.10
CA ALA A 42 15.26 12.38 7.26
C ALA A 42 13.77 12.47 6.88
N ALA A 43 13.26 11.49 6.14
CA ALA A 43 11.85 11.40 5.81
C ALA A 43 11.05 10.86 7.01
N GLU A 44 10.52 11.77 7.83
CA GLU A 44 9.53 11.39 8.84
C GLU A 44 8.20 11.07 8.16
N LEU A 45 7.65 9.88 8.42
CA LEU A 45 6.35 9.47 7.87
C LEU A 45 5.51 8.77 8.94
N ARG A 46 4.23 9.14 9.05
CA ARG A 46 3.24 8.47 9.88
C ARG A 46 2.21 7.78 9.01
N VAL A 47 2.19 6.46 9.04
CA VAL A 47 1.26 5.62 8.29
C VAL A 47 0.23 5.04 9.25
N GLY A 48 -1.04 5.31 9.00
CA GLY A 48 -2.15 4.62 9.66
C GLY A 48 -2.45 3.31 8.94
N ILE A 49 -2.78 2.27 9.70
CA ILE A 49 -3.36 1.03 9.17
C ILE A 49 -4.69 0.81 9.88
N VAL A 50 -5.76 0.58 9.11
CA VAL A 50 -7.10 0.30 9.60
C VAL A 50 -7.61 -0.94 8.89
N LEU A 51 -7.68 -2.04 9.62
CA LEU A 51 -8.20 -3.31 9.12
C LEU A 51 -9.59 -3.56 9.70
N ARG A 52 -10.60 -3.65 8.84
CA ARG A 52 -12.01 -3.81 9.20
C ARG A 52 -12.46 -5.26 9.08
N GLY A 53 -13.30 -5.72 10.02
CA GLY A 53 -13.81 -7.09 10.06
C GLY A 53 -13.27 -7.88 11.25
N GLU A 54 -13.47 -9.19 11.22
CA GLU A 54 -13.03 -10.09 12.29
C GLU A 54 -11.50 -10.08 12.44
N GLY A 55 -11.01 -9.95 13.68
CA GLY A 55 -9.57 -9.85 13.98
C GLY A 55 -8.92 -8.50 13.59
N GLY A 56 -9.70 -7.57 13.02
CA GLY A 56 -9.24 -6.25 12.60
C GLY A 56 -8.80 -5.33 13.75
N GLY A 57 -8.26 -4.18 13.39
CA GLY A 57 -7.76 -3.20 14.34
C GLY A 57 -7.22 -1.94 13.67
N GLU A 58 -6.67 -1.05 14.49
CA GLU A 58 -6.11 0.22 14.06
C GLU A 58 -4.72 0.43 14.62
N TRP A 59 -3.79 0.85 13.77
CA TRP A 59 -2.39 1.08 14.15
C TRP A 59 -1.84 2.36 13.54
N THR A 60 -0.80 2.90 14.19
CA THR A 60 0.07 3.93 13.64
C THR A 60 1.49 3.40 13.57
N LEU A 61 2.02 3.32 12.36
CA LEU A 61 3.43 3.13 12.09
C LEU A 61 4.06 4.52 11.96
N HIS A 62 5.17 4.74 12.64
CA HIS A 62 5.94 5.98 12.53
C HIS A 62 7.39 5.66 12.23
N PHE A 63 7.92 6.32 11.22
CA PHE A 63 9.34 6.28 10.86
C PHE A 63 9.97 7.59 11.31
N VAL A 64 10.88 7.52 12.29
CA VAL A 64 11.61 8.68 12.83
C VAL A 64 13.08 8.33 12.90
N GLU A 65 13.95 9.11 12.26
CA GLU A 65 15.39 8.85 12.17
C GLU A 65 15.73 7.45 11.60
N GLY A 66 14.81 6.85 10.83
CA GLY A 66 14.93 5.51 10.28
C GLY A 66 14.49 4.38 11.20
N GLU A 67 14.04 4.69 12.42
CA GLU A 67 13.47 3.69 13.32
C GLU A 67 11.95 3.57 13.09
N LEU A 68 11.47 2.34 12.91
CA LEU A 68 10.06 2.03 12.88
C LEU A 68 9.54 1.87 14.31
N GLY A 69 8.55 2.68 14.69
CA GLY A 69 7.76 2.45 15.88
C GLY A 69 6.28 2.19 15.55
N ILE A 70 5.63 1.40 16.39
CA ILE A 70 4.23 0.99 16.21
C ILE A 70 3.40 1.36 17.44
N ARG A 71 2.17 1.83 17.19
CA ARG A 71 1.15 2.07 18.22
C ARG A 71 -0.14 1.37 17.83
N SER A 72 -0.77 0.64 18.76
CA SER A 72 -2.04 -0.08 18.55
C SER A 72 -3.28 0.83 18.60
N VAL A 73 -3.16 2.02 18.00
CA VAL A 73 -4.24 2.97 17.76
C VAL A 73 -3.86 3.82 16.55
N ARG A 74 -4.83 4.19 15.70
CA ARG A 74 -4.61 5.18 14.64
C ARG A 74 -4.55 6.59 15.23
N ALA A 75 -3.48 7.30 14.95
CA ALA A 75 -3.39 8.73 15.24
C ALA A 75 -4.10 9.54 14.14
N PRO A 76 -4.81 10.63 14.48
CA PRO A 76 -5.37 11.54 13.47
C PRO A 76 -4.26 12.22 12.64
N GLU A 77 -3.02 12.21 13.13
CA GLU A 77 -1.88 12.90 12.52
C GLU A 77 -1.14 12.05 11.48
N CYS A 78 -1.72 10.91 11.10
CA CYS A 78 -1.19 10.08 10.03
C CYS A 78 -1.17 10.88 8.72
N ASP A 79 -0.03 10.84 8.03
CA ASP A 79 0.18 11.48 6.73
C ASP A 79 -0.62 10.76 5.63
N LEU A 80 -0.76 9.45 5.78
CA LEU A 80 -1.66 8.60 5.01
C LEU A 80 -2.24 7.52 5.92
N THR A 81 -3.44 7.02 5.63
CA THR A 81 -4.00 5.84 6.30
C THR A 81 -4.50 4.85 5.27
N ILE A 82 -4.00 3.63 5.35
CA ILE A 82 -4.50 2.49 4.58
C ILE A 82 -5.71 1.93 5.32
N VAL A 83 -6.84 1.79 4.61
CA VAL A 83 -8.08 1.24 5.12
C VAL A 83 -8.48 0.07 4.24
N GLN A 84 -8.62 -1.11 4.84
CA GLN A 84 -8.90 -2.32 4.11
C GLN A 84 -9.74 -3.30 4.95
N ARG A 85 -10.50 -4.19 4.31
CA ARG A 85 -11.11 -5.32 5.03
C ARG A 85 -10.07 -6.40 5.31
N VAL A 86 -10.21 -7.12 6.41
CA VAL A 86 -9.29 -8.23 6.75
C VAL A 86 -9.27 -9.30 5.67
N GLU A 87 -10.40 -9.56 5.01
CA GLU A 87 -10.47 -10.51 3.88
C GLU A 87 -9.62 -10.06 2.68
N ASP A 88 -9.75 -8.80 2.26
CA ASP A 88 -8.99 -8.21 1.14
C ASP A 88 -7.50 -8.12 1.45
N TRP A 89 -7.17 -7.79 2.70
CA TRP A 89 -5.81 -7.75 3.20
C TRP A 89 -5.16 -9.14 3.17
N ARG A 90 -5.90 -10.18 3.59
CA ARG A 90 -5.44 -11.57 3.52
C ARG A 90 -5.26 -12.05 2.09
N SER A 91 -6.23 -11.75 1.21
CA SER A 91 -6.13 -12.15 -0.19
C SER A 91 -4.93 -11.51 -0.87
N ALA A 92 -4.61 -10.26 -0.54
CA ALA A 92 -3.46 -9.56 -1.09
C ALA A 92 -2.13 -10.19 -0.66
N LEU A 93 -2.00 -10.53 0.63
CA LEU A 93 -0.76 -11.01 1.22
C LEU A 93 -0.46 -12.49 0.97
N TRP A 94 -1.48 -13.36 1.00
CA TRP A 94 -1.26 -14.82 0.94
C TRP A 94 -1.85 -15.49 -0.29
N GLU A 95 -2.79 -14.85 -0.97
CA GLU A 95 -3.43 -15.44 -2.16
C GLU A 95 -3.00 -14.76 -3.46
N GLY A 96 -2.23 -13.68 -3.37
CA GLY A 96 -1.74 -12.91 -4.50
C GLY A 96 -2.85 -12.13 -5.22
N ARG A 97 -3.91 -11.72 -4.51
CA ARG A 97 -5.10 -11.09 -5.13
C ARG A 97 -5.39 -9.71 -4.54
N PRO A 98 -5.47 -8.66 -5.40
CA PRO A 98 -5.24 -8.66 -6.84
C PRO A 98 -3.73 -8.69 -7.16
N ALA A 99 -3.33 -9.22 -8.33
CA ALA A 99 -1.92 -9.45 -8.64
C ALA A 99 -1.06 -8.18 -8.59
N PHE A 100 -1.62 -7.02 -8.94
CA PHE A 100 -0.86 -5.76 -8.85
C PHE A 100 -0.49 -5.35 -7.42
N VAL A 101 -1.21 -5.84 -6.40
CA VAL A 101 -0.84 -5.66 -4.98
C VAL A 101 0.14 -6.74 -4.56
N ALA A 102 -0.05 -7.97 -5.04
CA ALA A 102 0.87 -9.08 -4.80
C ALA A 102 2.29 -8.77 -5.28
N ASP A 103 2.44 -8.23 -6.48
CA ASP A 103 3.74 -7.83 -7.03
C ASP A 103 4.42 -6.73 -6.21
N ALA A 104 3.65 -5.76 -5.70
CA ALA A 104 4.17 -4.72 -4.82
C ALA A 104 4.68 -5.31 -3.49
N LEU A 105 4.01 -6.35 -2.98
CA LEU A 105 4.40 -7.07 -1.77
C LEU A 105 5.61 -7.98 -2.02
N GLU A 106 5.67 -8.73 -3.12
CA GLU A 106 6.82 -9.57 -3.47
C GLU A 106 8.12 -8.76 -3.57
N LEU A 107 8.05 -7.52 -4.07
CA LEU A 107 9.18 -6.58 -4.11
C LEU A 107 9.63 -6.13 -2.71
N LEU A 108 8.70 -5.98 -1.76
CA LEU A 108 8.98 -5.63 -0.36
C LEU A 108 9.58 -6.78 0.44
N LEU A 109 9.28 -8.03 0.05
CA LEU A 109 9.68 -9.24 0.79
C LEU A 109 11.02 -9.83 0.33
N GLN A 110 11.71 -9.23 -0.65
CA GLN A 110 13.02 -9.70 -1.09
C GLN A 110 14.12 -9.36 -0.05
N PRO A 111 14.89 -10.35 0.45
CA PRO A 111 15.97 -10.13 1.40
C PRO A 111 17.06 -9.22 0.84
N GLY A 112 17.40 -8.17 1.59
CA GLY A 112 18.44 -7.19 1.28
C GLY A 112 18.04 -6.32 0.09
N ALA A 113 17.35 -5.20 0.36
CA ALA A 113 16.85 -4.18 -0.58
C ALA A 113 17.80 -3.79 -1.73
N VAL A 114 18.03 -4.72 -2.66
CA VAL A 114 18.75 -4.58 -3.94
C VAL A 114 17.72 -4.33 -5.05
N GLY A 115 16.49 -3.95 -4.70
CA GLY A 115 15.59 -3.24 -5.60
C GLY A 115 16.12 -1.85 -6.00
N ILE A 116 17.07 -1.31 -5.22
CA ILE A 116 17.81 -0.09 -5.58
C ILE A 116 19.09 -0.48 -6.33
N ARG A 117 18.96 -0.87 -7.59
CA ARG A 117 20.07 -0.74 -8.55
C ARG A 117 19.55 -0.04 -9.82
N PRO A 118 20.25 0.99 -10.32
CA PRO A 118 19.79 1.73 -11.49
C PRO A 118 19.66 0.78 -12.68
N GLY A 119 18.43 0.57 -13.17
CA GLY A 119 18.21 -0.06 -14.47
C GLY A 119 17.21 -1.22 -14.59
N LEU A 120 16.33 -1.52 -13.63
CA LEU A 120 15.27 -2.53 -13.85
C LEU A 120 13.84 -1.99 -13.76
N ARG A 121 13.17 -2.09 -14.93
CA ARG A 121 11.76 -2.07 -15.35
C ARG A 121 10.71 -1.23 -14.58
N PRO A 122 9.88 -0.47 -15.32
CA PRO A 122 8.79 0.34 -14.76
C PRO A 122 7.65 -0.58 -14.30
N GLY A 123 7.53 -0.76 -12.99
CA GLY A 123 6.43 -1.48 -12.36
C GLY A 123 6.59 -1.45 -10.85
N MET A 124 5.91 -0.50 -10.20
CA MET A 124 5.52 -0.45 -8.78
C MET A 124 6.55 -0.79 -7.67
N ALA A 125 7.84 -0.95 -7.99
CA ALA A 125 8.95 -1.04 -7.03
C ALA A 125 9.24 0.28 -6.31
N GLY A 126 8.61 1.39 -6.74
CA GLY A 126 8.75 2.72 -6.14
C GLY A 126 8.10 2.89 -4.76
N LEU A 127 7.44 1.86 -4.21
CA LEU A 127 6.93 1.85 -2.83
C LEU A 127 7.90 1.17 -1.84
N ALA A 128 8.93 0.47 -2.33
CA ALA A 128 9.93 -0.20 -1.49
C ALA A 128 11.12 0.70 -1.12
N SER A 129 11.21 1.88 -1.73
CA SER A 129 12.10 2.97 -1.30
C SER A 129 11.26 3.99 -0.55
N MET A 130 11.75 4.46 0.60
CA MET A 130 11.06 5.53 1.32
C MET A 130 10.96 6.75 0.38
N PRO A 131 9.78 7.37 0.24
CA PRO A 131 9.64 8.57 -0.59
C PRO A 131 10.59 9.66 -0.10
N ASP A 132 11.20 10.38 -1.04
CA ASP A 132 12.08 11.50 -0.70
C ASP A 132 11.30 12.57 0.10
N PRO A 133 11.99 13.40 0.92
CA PRO A 133 11.32 14.37 1.78
C PRO A 133 10.38 15.35 1.04
N GLN A 134 10.64 15.66 -0.23
CA GLN A 134 9.74 16.52 -1.03
C GLN A 134 8.46 15.75 -1.38
N THR A 135 8.58 14.50 -1.81
CA THR A 135 7.43 13.62 -2.08
C THR A 135 6.59 13.41 -0.82
N VAL A 136 7.20 13.25 0.36
CA VAL A 136 6.47 13.19 1.64
C VAL A 136 5.73 14.49 1.94
N ALA A 137 6.37 15.64 1.73
CA ALA A 137 5.74 16.94 1.96
C ALA A 137 4.53 17.18 1.03
N GLU A 138 4.62 16.74 -0.22
CA GLU A 138 3.53 16.83 -1.19
C GLU A 138 2.41 15.84 -0.88
N LEU A 139 2.73 14.60 -0.49
CA LEU A 139 1.75 13.63 0.00
C LEU A 139 0.96 14.18 1.19
N ARG A 140 1.66 14.82 2.13
CA ARG A 140 1.08 15.53 3.28
C ARG A 140 0.20 16.71 2.92
N ALA A 141 0.27 17.23 1.69
CA ALA A 141 -0.59 18.30 1.22
C ALA A 141 -1.89 17.77 0.61
N LEU A 142 -1.91 16.51 0.15
CA LEU A 142 -3.11 15.88 -0.40
C LEU A 142 -4.14 15.62 0.71
N ARG A 143 -5.42 15.78 0.36
CA ARG A 143 -6.54 15.52 1.26
C ARG A 143 -7.59 14.74 0.50
N GLY A 144 -8.15 13.74 1.17
CA GLY A 144 -9.29 12.97 0.68
C GLY A 144 -9.09 11.47 0.83
N LEU A 145 -10.18 10.73 0.70
CA LEU A 145 -10.20 9.27 0.70
C LEU A 145 -10.31 8.78 -0.75
N LEU A 146 -9.26 8.14 -1.22
CA LEU A 146 -9.25 7.43 -2.50
C LEU A 146 -9.59 5.96 -2.26
N GLU A 147 -10.56 5.40 -2.97
CA GLU A 147 -10.85 3.98 -2.98
C GLU A 147 -10.43 3.35 -4.32
N ILE A 148 -9.80 2.19 -4.25
CA ILE A 148 -9.57 1.30 -5.38
C ILE A 148 -10.45 0.09 -5.18
N ARG A 149 -11.30 -0.20 -6.17
CA ARG A 149 -12.23 -1.32 -6.16
C ARG A 149 -11.98 -2.23 -7.34
N VAL A 150 -11.69 -3.49 -7.05
CA VAL A 150 -11.54 -4.52 -8.06
C VAL A 150 -12.76 -5.42 -8.02
N ALA A 151 -13.63 -5.24 -9.01
CA ALA A 151 -14.88 -5.98 -9.09
C ALA A 151 -14.62 -7.45 -9.41
N SER A 152 -15.30 -8.35 -8.69
CA SER A 152 -15.22 -9.80 -8.95
C SER A 152 -15.99 -10.20 -10.23
N GLU A 153 -17.00 -9.42 -10.61
CA GLU A 153 -17.75 -9.51 -11.86
C GLU A 153 -17.56 -8.25 -12.73
N ALA A 154 -18.31 -8.13 -13.83
CA ALA A 154 -18.26 -6.95 -14.69
C ALA A 154 -18.63 -5.67 -13.90
N VAL A 155 -17.87 -4.59 -14.13
CA VAL A 155 -18.04 -3.30 -13.42
C VAL A 155 -19.47 -2.78 -13.59
N GLY A 156 -20.26 -2.83 -12.51
CA GLY A 156 -21.61 -2.29 -12.41
C GLY A 156 -21.68 -1.06 -11.50
N ASP A 157 -22.83 -0.37 -11.50
CA ASP A 157 -23.06 0.86 -10.71
C ASP A 157 -23.39 0.58 -9.23
N GLY A 158 -22.96 -0.56 -8.69
CA GLY A 158 -23.28 -1.02 -7.34
C GLY A 158 -22.04 -1.32 -6.50
N ASP A 159 -22.20 -1.28 -5.18
CA ASP A 159 -21.25 -1.89 -4.24
C ASP A 159 -21.40 -3.42 -4.37
N GLY A 160 -20.59 -4.03 -5.23
CA GLY A 160 -20.61 -5.47 -5.45
C GLY A 160 -20.24 -6.20 -4.16
N GLU A 161 -21.17 -7.02 -3.65
CA GLU A 161 -20.87 -7.94 -2.56
C GLU A 161 -19.78 -8.91 -3.06
N GLY A 162 -18.56 -8.78 -2.52
CA GLY A 162 -17.39 -9.56 -2.93
C GLY A 162 -16.36 -8.82 -3.79
N ASP A 163 -16.55 -7.53 -4.09
CA ASP A 163 -15.51 -6.71 -4.72
C ASP A 163 -14.34 -6.51 -3.78
N TRP A 164 -13.10 -6.65 -4.25
CA TRP A 164 -11.92 -6.38 -3.43
C TRP A 164 -11.71 -4.87 -3.31
N CYS A 165 -11.46 -4.36 -2.11
CA CYS A 165 -11.32 -2.93 -1.86
C CYS A 165 -10.02 -2.59 -1.13
N LEU A 166 -9.41 -1.47 -1.52
CA LEU A 166 -8.34 -0.79 -0.79
C LEU A 166 -8.63 0.70 -0.80
N ALA A 167 -8.74 1.31 0.37
CA ALA A 167 -8.88 2.75 0.48
C ALA A 167 -7.66 3.39 1.13
N VAL A 168 -7.28 4.56 0.66
CA VAL A 168 -6.16 5.35 1.16
C VAL A 168 -6.66 6.74 1.51
N GLN A 169 -6.73 7.02 2.81
CA GLN A 169 -6.95 8.37 3.30
C GLN A 169 -5.64 9.15 3.19
N LEU A 170 -5.67 10.27 2.48
CA LEU A 170 -4.55 11.18 2.33
C LEU A 170 -4.69 12.34 3.31
N GLY A 171 -3.59 12.62 4.02
CA GLY A 171 -3.47 13.68 4.99
C GLY A 171 -4.07 13.38 6.37
N PRO A 172 -3.74 14.24 7.36
CA PRO A 172 -4.26 14.13 8.72
C PRO A 172 -5.76 14.41 8.79
N GLY A 173 -6.41 13.84 9.79
CA GLY A 173 -7.82 14.04 10.09
C GLY A 173 -8.54 12.78 10.57
N ALA A 174 -9.84 12.90 10.77
CA ALA A 174 -10.72 11.76 11.00
C ALA A 174 -10.80 10.90 9.72
N LEU A 175 -11.00 9.59 9.89
CA LEU A 175 -11.23 8.70 8.76
C LEU A 175 -12.56 9.07 8.09
N ALA A 176 -12.52 9.37 6.80
CA ALA A 176 -13.74 9.51 6.04
C ALA A 176 -14.48 8.16 5.94
N THR A 177 -15.80 8.22 5.92
CA THR A 177 -16.67 7.04 5.76
C THR A 177 -17.08 6.81 4.32
N THR A 178 -16.88 7.78 3.44
CA THR A 178 -17.21 7.75 2.02
C THR A 178 -16.00 8.20 1.21
N PRO A 179 -15.65 7.51 0.12
CA PRO A 179 -14.55 7.93 -0.74
C PRO A 179 -14.88 9.25 -1.45
N ASP A 180 -13.89 10.14 -1.53
CA ASP A 180 -13.94 11.35 -2.35
C ASP A 180 -13.69 11.02 -3.83
N ALA A 181 -12.92 9.96 -4.09
CA ALA A 181 -12.60 9.46 -5.41
C ALA A 181 -12.54 7.94 -5.41
N THR A 182 -12.99 7.32 -6.50
CA THR A 182 -12.99 5.86 -6.66
C THR A 182 -12.40 5.49 -8.01
N ILE A 183 -11.50 4.50 -8.00
CA ILE A 183 -10.98 3.83 -9.19
C ILE A 183 -11.57 2.42 -9.21
N ALA A 184 -12.47 2.15 -10.15
CA ALA A 184 -13.13 0.86 -10.27
C ALA A 184 -12.70 0.14 -11.55
N LEU A 185 -12.38 -1.15 -11.46
CA LEU A 185 -12.05 -2.00 -12.59
C LEU A 185 -12.39 -3.45 -12.29
N GLY A 186 -12.66 -4.27 -13.32
CA GLY A 186 -12.86 -5.71 -13.13
C GLY A 186 -11.55 -6.44 -12.86
N ALA A 187 -11.61 -7.57 -12.16
CA ALA A 187 -10.43 -8.40 -11.86
C ALA A 187 -9.65 -8.79 -13.13
N GLU A 188 -10.33 -9.24 -14.19
CA GLU A 188 -9.68 -9.59 -15.46
C GLU A 188 -8.96 -8.40 -16.10
N GLN A 189 -9.54 -7.20 -16.00
CA GLN A 189 -8.96 -5.98 -16.54
C GLN A 189 -7.76 -5.53 -15.70
N ALA A 190 -7.84 -5.65 -14.38
CA ALA A 190 -6.71 -5.41 -13.48
C ALA A 190 -5.52 -6.30 -13.86
N GLU A 191 -5.76 -7.60 -14.08
CA GLU A 191 -4.75 -8.57 -14.50
C GLU A 191 -4.18 -8.27 -15.91
N ALA A 192 -5.04 -7.86 -16.84
CA ALA A 192 -4.62 -7.52 -18.19
C ALA A 192 -3.79 -6.24 -18.23
N ILE A 193 -4.17 -5.22 -17.46
CA ILE A 193 -3.39 -3.98 -17.29
C ILE A 193 -2.05 -4.30 -16.63
N HIS A 194 -2.08 -5.09 -15.57
CA HIS A 194 -0.90 -5.49 -14.82
C HIS A 194 0.14 -6.21 -15.69
N ARG A 195 -0.30 -7.13 -16.56
CA ARG A 195 0.57 -7.82 -17.52
C ARG A 195 0.91 -7.00 -18.78
N GLY A 196 0.44 -5.75 -18.87
CA GLY A 196 0.64 -4.88 -20.03
C GLY A 196 -0.11 -5.29 -21.29
N ALA A 197 -1.10 -6.20 -21.17
CA ALA A 197 -1.93 -6.65 -22.28
C ALA A 197 -3.01 -5.62 -22.68
N ILE A 198 -3.43 -4.77 -21.74
CA ILE A 198 -4.33 -3.63 -21.96
C ILE A 198 -3.66 -2.37 -21.42
N HIS A 199 -3.68 -1.27 -22.18
CA HIS A 199 -3.20 0.00 -21.67
C HIS A 199 -4.25 0.65 -20.75
N PRO A 200 -3.89 1.22 -19.58
CA PRO A 200 -4.86 1.81 -18.64
C PRO A 200 -5.78 2.86 -19.28
N ILE A 201 -5.25 3.68 -20.19
CA ILE A 201 -6.04 4.69 -20.93
C ILE A 201 -7.02 4.04 -21.89
N GLU A 202 -6.67 2.90 -22.50
CA GLU A 202 -7.60 2.14 -23.34
C GLU A 202 -8.74 1.59 -22.50
N ALA A 203 -8.43 0.97 -21.35
CA ALA A 203 -9.44 0.48 -20.40
C ALA A 203 -10.39 1.59 -19.91
N LEU A 204 -9.86 2.80 -19.70
CA LEU A 204 -10.67 3.97 -19.33
C LEU A 204 -11.62 4.37 -20.47
N ILE A 205 -11.12 4.44 -21.71
CA ILE A 205 -11.92 4.84 -22.88
C ILE A 205 -13.00 3.80 -23.19
N THR A 206 -12.72 2.51 -22.98
CA THR A 206 -13.67 1.41 -23.20
C THR A 206 -14.65 1.20 -22.04
N GLY A 207 -14.51 1.96 -20.94
CA GLY A 207 -15.36 1.86 -19.75
C GLY A 207 -15.06 0.65 -18.85
N GLN A 208 -13.96 -0.05 -19.13
CA GLN A 208 -13.42 -1.19 -18.37
C GLN A 208 -12.70 -0.78 -17.08
N LEU A 209 -12.22 0.47 -17.06
CA LEU A 209 -11.74 1.19 -15.88
C LEU A 209 -12.59 2.44 -15.74
N ARG A 210 -13.10 2.69 -14.54
CA ARG A 210 -13.92 3.86 -14.22
C ARG A 210 -13.24 4.69 -13.16
N LEU A 211 -13.31 6.00 -13.35
CA LEU A 211 -12.86 7.00 -12.38
C LEU A 211 -14.09 7.79 -11.95
N GLU A 212 -14.35 7.81 -10.65
CA GLU A 212 -15.51 8.46 -10.06
C GLU A 212 -15.07 9.44 -8.97
N GLY A 213 -15.86 10.49 -8.75
CA GLY A 213 -15.57 11.51 -7.73
C GLY A 213 -14.51 12.54 -8.16
N ASP A 214 -13.61 12.89 -7.24
CA ASP A 214 -12.58 13.92 -7.44
C ASP A 214 -11.44 13.42 -8.33
N LEU A 215 -11.59 13.66 -9.63
CA LEU A 215 -10.54 13.39 -10.63
C LEU A 215 -9.25 14.18 -10.37
N GLY A 216 -9.34 15.36 -9.74
CA GLY A 216 -8.18 16.17 -9.38
C GLY A 216 -7.28 15.43 -8.39
N LEU A 217 -7.87 14.81 -7.36
CA LEU A 217 -7.15 13.98 -6.40
C LEU A 217 -6.46 12.79 -7.07
N ILE A 218 -7.15 12.08 -7.96
CA ILE A 218 -6.60 10.93 -8.70
C ILE A 218 -5.38 11.36 -9.52
N LEU A 219 -5.51 12.45 -10.29
CA LEU A 219 -4.43 12.95 -11.15
C LEU A 219 -3.24 13.49 -10.35
N GLN A 220 -3.49 14.13 -9.21
CA GLN A 220 -2.42 14.57 -8.30
C GLN A 220 -1.63 13.39 -7.73
N LEU A 221 -2.33 12.35 -7.27
CA LEU A 221 -1.68 11.14 -6.76
C LEU A 221 -0.88 10.43 -7.86
N GLN A 222 -1.43 10.34 -9.08
CA GLN A 222 -0.73 9.77 -10.23
C GLN A 222 0.55 10.55 -10.56
N ALA A 223 0.49 11.88 -10.57
CA ALA A 223 1.67 12.72 -10.82
C ALA A 223 2.75 12.54 -9.73
N LEU A 224 2.33 12.40 -8.47
CA LEU A 224 3.22 12.12 -7.35
C LEU A 224 3.89 10.74 -7.50
N ALA A 225 3.11 9.70 -7.82
CA ALA A 225 3.63 8.35 -8.05
C ALA A 225 4.61 8.30 -9.23
N MET A 226 4.33 8.97 -10.34
CA MET A 226 5.25 9.05 -11.48
C MET A 226 6.58 9.70 -11.11
N ARG A 227 6.54 10.75 -10.30
CA ARG A 227 7.75 11.44 -9.85
C ARG A 227 8.57 10.59 -8.89
N ALA A 228 7.92 9.85 -8.00
CA ALA A 228 8.58 8.89 -7.14
C ALA A 228 9.25 7.74 -7.93
N MET A 229 8.72 7.41 -9.12
CA MET A 229 9.28 6.38 -10.02
C MET A 229 10.42 6.86 -10.94
N ILE A 230 10.65 8.18 -11.06
CA ILE A 230 11.74 8.74 -11.88
C ILE A 230 12.89 9.13 -10.95
N PRO A 231 13.97 8.33 -10.85
CA PRO A 231 15.13 8.70 -10.05
C PRO A 231 15.72 10.02 -10.58
N ARG A 232 16.04 10.94 -9.66
CA ARG A 232 16.76 12.18 -9.95
C ARG A 232 18.26 11.95 -10.02
#